data_AF-A0A954YAF0-F1
#
_entry.id   AF-A0A954YAF0-F1
#
_cell.length_a   1.000
_cell.length_b   1.000
_cell.length_c   1.000
_cell.angle_alpha   90.00
_cell.angle_beta   90.00
_cell.angle_gamma   90.00
#
_symmetry.space_group_name_H-M   'P 1'
#
loop_
_entity.id
_entity.type
_entity.pdbx_description
1 polymer ?
#
loop_
_entity_poly.entity_id
_entity_poly.type
_entity_poly.pdbx_seq_one_letter_code
_entity_poly.pdbx_strand_id
1 'polypeptide(L)'
;DKLVFTGRVSFAEVVPYLAGMDICTAPDPSNGYNDRSTLIKVMEYMAQGKPTVAFDLTETRYSAGESGVYVRPNDEAAFAQALADLMDDPARRERLGAAGLKRVSESLTWRHSASQLVSAYQALTGKPGQPSAAPPKTPDTAISSNSQTATPLEQPERHEHCHS
;
A
#
# COMPACT_ATOMS: atom_id res chain seq x y z
N ASP A 1 6.51 -9.20 -24.24
CA ASP A 1 5.36 -8.27 -24.14
C ASP A 1 4.39 -8.56 -22.97
N LYS A 2 4.72 -9.44 -22.01
CA LYS A 2 3.86 -9.74 -20.83
C LYS A 2 4.32 -9.14 -19.50
N LEU A 3 5.41 -8.37 -19.51
CA LEU A 3 6.05 -7.82 -18.32
C LEU A 3 6.51 -6.40 -18.61
N VAL A 4 6.19 -5.48 -17.70
CA VAL A 4 6.58 -4.07 -17.76
C VAL A 4 7.32 -3.73 -16.48
N PHE A 5 8.59 -3.32 -16.60
CA PHE A 5 9.35 -2.74 -15.50
C PHE A 5 9.23 -1.23 -15.57
N THR A 6 8.44 -0.63 -14.68
CA THR A 6 8.20 0.82 -14.67
C THR A 6 9.39 1.62 -14.14
N GLY A 7 10.33 0.96 -13.44
CA GLY A 7 11.31 1.64 -12.62
C GLY A 7 10.64 2.42 -11.47
N ARG A 8 11.32 3.45 -10.98
CA ARG A 8 10.75 4.35 -9.97
C ARG A 8 9.77 5.31 -10.64
N VAL A 9 8.51 5.25 -10.23
CA VAL A 9 7.46 6.19 -10.63
C VAL A 9 7.27 7.26 -9.55
N SER A 10 6.79 8.43 -9.94
CA SER A 10 6.46 9.47 -8.96
C SER A 10 5.22 9.07 -8.14
N PHE A 11 5.05 9.67 -6.95
CA PHE A 11 3.89 9.39 -6.11
C PHE A 11 2.55 9.68 -6.83
N ALA A 12 2.51 10.73 -7.66
CA ALA A 12 1.33 11.10 -8.44
C ALA A 12 0.95 10.04 -9.50
N GLU A 13 1.94 9.30 -10.01
CA GLU A 13 1.72 8.26 -11.02
C GLU A 13 1.30 6.91 -10.43
N VAL A 14 1.64 6.63 -9.17
CA VAL A 14 1.28 5.37 -8.49
C VAL A 14 -0.23 5.13 -8.53
N VAL A 15 -1.04 6.16 -8.27
CA VAL A 15 -2.51 6.03 -8.22
C VAL A 15 -3.08 5.57 -9.57
N PRO A 16 -2.78 6.22 -10.71
CA PRO A 16 -3.16 5.72 -12.04
C PRO A 16 -2.73 4.27 -12.30
N TYR A 17 -1.51 3.88 -11.90
CA TYR A 17 -1.05 2.49 -12.06
C TYR A 17 -1.93 1.52 -11.27
N LEU A 18 -2.13 1.78 -9.97
CA LEU A 18 -2.93 0.91 -9.11
C LEU A 18 -4.40 0.86 -9.55
N ALA A 19 -4.97 1.97 -9.99
CA ALA A 19 -6.34 2.03 -10.50
C ALA A 19 -6.55 1.12 -11.73
N GLY A 20 -5.52 0.99 -12.57
CA GLY A 20 -5.51 0.10 -13.74
C GLY A 20 -5.24 -1.38 -13.45
N MET A 21 -4.88 -1.76 -12.23
CA MET A 21 -4.64 -3.17 -11.87
C MET A 21 -5.94 -3.92 -11.59
N ASP A 22 -6.02 -5.19 -11.96
CA ASP A 22 -7.13 -6.08 -11.56
C ASP A 22 -6.89 -6.76 -10.22
N ILE A 23 -5.62 -7.13 -9.96
CA ILE A 23 -5.17 -7.85 -8.77
C ILE A 23 -3.82 -7.27 -8.36
N CYS A 24 -3.66 -6.94 -7.08
CA CYS A 24 -2.38 -6.53 -6.50
C CYS A 24 -1.76 -7.70 -5.72
N THR A 25 -0.44 -7.64 -5.51
CA THR A 25 0.28 -8.69 -4.78
C THR A 25 1.12 -8.13 -3.64
N ALA A 26 1.20 -8.88 -2.54
CA ALA A 26 2.12 -8.64 -1.43
C ALA A 26 2.84 -9.96 -1.08
N PRO A 27 3.81 -10.40 -1.92
CA PRO A 27 4.50 -11.68 -1.76
C PRO A 27 5.68 -11.58 -0.78
N ASP A 28 5.52 -10.84 0.32
CA ASP A 28 6.60 -10.60 1.28
C ASP A 28 6.87 -11.88 2.08
N PRO A 29 8.09 -12.43 2.07
CA PRO A 29 8.37 -13.74 2.68
C PRO A 29 8.22 -13.68 4.20
N SER A 30 7.84 -14.80 4.81
CA SER A 30 7.76 -14.87 6.28
C SER A 30 9.17 -14.76 6.88
N ASN A 31 9.31 -13.81 7.79
CA ASN A 31 10.48 -13.60 8.63
C ASN A 31 10.07 -12.72 9.82
N GLY A 32 10.95 -12.61 10.83
CA GLY A 32 10.65 -11.88 12.06
C GLY A 32 10.27 -10.39 11.87
N TYR A 33 10.64 -9.77 10.75
CA TYR A 33 10.27 -8.39 10.43
C TYR A 33 8.90 -8.32 9.73
N ASN A 34 8.72 -9.06 8.64
CA ASN A 34 7.50 -9.00 7.83
C ASN A 34 6.25 -9.49 8.60
N ASP A 35 6.42 -10.40 9.57
CA ASP A 35 5.32 -10.83 10.43
C ASP A 35 4.81 -9.73 11.38
N ARG A 36 5.56 -8.64 11.55
CA ARG A 36 5.26 -7.51 12.46
C ARG A 36 5.21 -6.15 11.76
N SER A 37 5.40 -6.13 10.43
CA SER A 37 5.43 -4.91 9.65
C SER A 37 4.07 -4.68 8.99
N THR A 38 3.44 -3.55 9.30
CA THR A 38 2.24 -3.11 8.59
C THR A 38 2.65 -2.58 7.21
N LEU A 39 2.37 -3.36 6.17
CA LEU A 39 2.70 -3.02 4.80
C LEU A 39 1.70 -2.00 4.22
N ILE A 40 2.12 -0.74 4.13
CA ILE A 40 1.29 0.38 3.64
C ILE A 40 0.68 0.09 2.27
N LYS A 41 1.42 -0.58 1.37
CA LYS A 41 0.95 -0.97 0.04
C LYS A 41 -0.39 -1.72 0.05
N VAL A 42 -0.64 -2.54 1.06
CA VAL A 42 -1.91 -3.28 1.19
C VAL A 42 -3.08 -2.33 1.42
N MET A 43 -2.88 -1.27 2.22
CA MET A 43 -3.90 -0.23 2.42
C MET A 43 -4.09 0.64 1.17
N GLU A 44 -3.04 0.89 0.41
CA GLU A 44 -3.13 1.60 -0.87
C GLU A 44 -3.95 0.78 -1.89
N TYR A 45 -3.74 -0.54 -1.96
CA TYR A 45 -4.54 -1.43 -2.82
C TYR A 45 -6.01 -1.46 -2.40
N MET A 46 -6.28 -1.56 -1.09
CA MET A 46 -7.64 -1.49 -0.55
C MET A 46 -8.33 -0.16 -0.87
N ALA A 47 -7.61 0.96 -0.79
CA ALA A 47 -8.13 2.28 -1.15
C ALA A 47 -8.48 2.41 -2.64
N GLN A 48 -7.86 1.60 -3.50
CA GLN A 48 -8.20 1.48 -4.92
C GLN A 48 -9.23 0.36 -5.20
N GLY A 49 -9.79 -0.26 -4.15
CA GLY A 49 -10.73 -1.37 -4.28
C GLY A 49 -10.14 -2.60 -4.94
N LYS A 50 -8.82 -2.82 -4.81
CA LYS A 50 -8.12 -3.93 -5.46
C LYS A 50 -7.92 -5.11 -4.51
N PRO A 51 -8.30 -6.34 -4.90
CA PRO A 51 -7.99 -7.52 -4.11
C PRO A 51 -6.47 -7.74 -4.06
N THR A 52 -6.00 -8.29 -2.94
CA THR A 52 -4.57 -8.56 -2.74
C THR A 52 -4.33 -10.05 -2.53
N VAL A 53 -3.47 -10.67 -3.34
CA VAL A 53 -2.90 -11.99 -3.03
C VAL A 53 -1.62 -11.78 -2.22
N ALA A 54 -1.54 -12.43 -1.06
CA ALA A 54 -0.41 -12.26 -0.14
C ALA A 54 -0.06 -13.59 0.56
N PHE A 55 1.15 -13.67 1.09
CA PHE A 55 1.46 -14.72 2.05
C PHE A 55 0.70 -14.48 3.37
N ASP A 56 0.39 -15.57 4.07
CA ASP A 56 -0.39 -15.59 5.31
C ASP A 56 0.45 -15.15 6.50
N LEU A 57 0.80 -13.87 6.52
CA LEU A 57 1.51 -13.22 7.62
C LEU A 57 0.53 -12.59 8.59
N THR A 58 0.91 -12.53 9.87
CA THR A 58 0.05 -12.01 10.95
C THR A 58 -0.44 -10.59 10.66
N GLU A 59 0.47 -9.66 10.38
CA GLU A 59 0.12 -8.26 10.11
C GLU A 59 -0.63 -8.07 8.79
N THR A 60 -0.28 -8.83 7.75
CA THR A 60 -0.99 -8.74 6.46
C THR A 60 -2.43 -9.20 6.60
N ARG A 61 -2.68 -10.31 7.31
CA ARG A 61 -4.03 -10.79 7.60
C ARG A 61 -4.82 -9.82 8.44
N TYR A 62 -4.20 -9.23 9.47
CA TYR A 62 -4.85 -8.20 10.28
C TYR A 62 -5.21 -6.97 9.43
N SER A 63 -4.29 -6.50 8.59
CA SER A 63 -4.46 -5.27 7.81
C SER A 63 -5.48 -5.44 6.69
N ALA A 64 -5.33 -6.45 5.83
CA ALA A 64 -6.23 -6.70 4.70
C ALA A 64 -7.59 -7.27 5.10
N GLY A 65 -7.66 -8.07 6.17
CA GLY A 65 -8.91 -8.70 6.60
C GLY A 65 -9.58 -9.49 5.48
N GLU A 66 -10.80 -9.14 5.12
CA GLU A 66 -11.58 -9.84 4.08
C GLU A 66 -11.20 -9.46 2.64
N SER A 67 -10.30 -8.50 2.42
CA SER A 67 -9.89 -8.11 1.06
C SER A 67 -8.77 -8.97 0.47
N GLY A 68 -8.19 -9.86 1.28
CA GLY A 68 -7.02 -10.64 0.95
C GLY A 68 -7.33 -12.08 0.54
N VAL A 69 -6.49 -12.62 -0.33
CA VAL A 69 -6.32 -14.06 -0.54
C VAL A 69 -4.98 -14.45 0.11
N TYR A 70 -5.03 -15.29 1.13
CA TYR A 70 -3.87 -15.65 1.94
C TYR A 70 -3.35 -17.02 1.55
N VAL A 71 -2.08 -17.06 1.20
CA VAL A 71 -1.38 -18.25 0.75
C VAL A 71 -0.36 -18.64 1.82
N ARG A 72 -0.11 -19.94 1.99
CA ARG A 72 0.95 -20.41 2.89
C ARG A 72 2.26 -19.64 2.61
N PRO A 73 2.97 -19.13 3.64
CA PRO A 73 4.19 -18.38 3.41
C PRO A 73 5.25 -19.19 2.66
N ASN A 74 5.92 -18.51 1.73
CA ASN A 74 7.01 -19.06 0.91
C ASN A 74 6.60 -20.28 0.07
N ASP A 75 5.32 -20.36 -0.35
CA ASP A 75 4.81 -21.35 -1.31
C ASP A 75 4.46 -20.64 -2.62
N GLU A 76 5.45 -20.50 -3.51
CA GLU A 76 5.30 -19.73 -4.76
C GLU A 76 4.31 -20.41 -5.73
N ALA A 77 4.23 -21.74 -5.71
CA ALA A 77 3.31 -22.50 -6.55
C ALA A 77 1.86 -22.26 -6.14
N ALA A 78 1.56 -22.35 -4.84
CA ALA A 78 0.24 -22.01 -4.32
C ALA A 78 -0.10 -20.52 -4.54
N PHE A 79 0.90 -19.64 -4.52
CA PHE A 79 0.71 -18.22 -4.79
C PHE A 79 0.30 -17.97 -6.25
N ALA A 80 1.01 -18.60 -7.19
CA ALA A 80 0.67 -18.54 -8.60
C ALA A 80 -0.73 -19.13 -8.88
N GLN A 81 -1.09 -20.23 -8.22
CA GLN A 81 -2.43 -20.82 -8.34
C GLN A 81 -3.51 -19.86 -7.82
N ALA A 82 -3.30 -19.26 -6.65
CA ALA A 82 -4.25 -18.29 -6.08
C ALA A 82 -4.45 -17.07 -6.99
N LEU A 83 -3.40 -16.61 -7.68
CA LEU A 83 -3.50 -15.58 -8.70
C LEU A 83 -4.32 -16.04 -9.91
N ALA A 84 -4.05 -17.25 -10.43
CA ALA A 84 -4.79 -17.83 -11.55
C ALA A 84 -6.28 -17.96 -11.23
N ASP A 85 -6.63 -18.55 -10.09
CA ASP A 85 -8.02 -18.71 -9.64
C ASP A 85 -8.73 -17.36 -9.54
N LEU A 86 -8.04 -16.31 -9.09
CA LEU A 86 -8.61 -14.98 -8.96
C LEU A 86 -8.70 -14.23 -10.30
N MET A 87 -7.81 -14.53 -11.26
CA MET A 87 -7.92 -14.03 -12.63
C MET A 87 -9.17 -14.57 -13.34
N ASP A 88 -9.58 -15.79 -13.01
CA ASP A 88 -10.76 -16.43 -13.60
C ASP A 88 -12.08 -16.14 -12.86
N ASP A 89 -12.04 -15.45 -11.71
CA ASP A 89 -13.22 -15.13 -10.88
C ASP A 89 -13.41 -13.60 -10.66
N PRO A 90 -13.98 -12.88 -11.65
CA PRO A 90 -14.22 -11.44 -11.53
C PRO A 90 -15.18 -11.06 -10.41
N ALA A 91 -16.19 -11.89 -10.13
CA ALA A 91 -17.17 -11.63 -9.05
C ALA A 91 -16.49 -11.67 -7.67
N ARG A 92 -15.55 -12.60 -7.47
CA ARG A 92 -14.72 -12.63 -6.27
C ARG A 92 -13.79 -11.43 -6.18
N ARG A 93 -13.21 -10.97 -7.29
CA ARG A 93 -12.39 -9.73 -7.30
C ARG A 93 -13.19 -8.52 -6.81
N GLU A 94 -14.40 -8.33 -7.34
CA GLU A 94 -15.28 -7.24 -6.93
C GLU A 94 -15.64 -7.31 -5.45
N ARG A 95 -16.01 -8.50 -4.95
CA ARG A 95 -16.35 -8.71 -3.54
C ARG A 95 -15.18 -8.39 -2.61
N LEU A 96 -13.99 -8.92 -2.89
CA LEU A 96 -12.78 -8.69 -2.11
C LEU A 96 -12.37 -7.21 -2.16
N GLY A 97 -12.44 -6.59 -3.34
CA GLY A 97 -12.17 -5.18 -3.53
C GLY A 97 -13.10 -4.27 -2.72
N ALA A 98 -14.41 -4.54 -2.75
CA ALA A 98 -15.41 -3.83 -1.97
C ALA A 98 -15.17 -3.97 -0.46
N ALA A 99 -14.82 -5.18 0.01
CA ALA A 99 -14.48 -5.42 1.42
C ALA A 99 -13.26 -4.59 1.86
N GLY A 100 -12.23 -4.50 1.01
CA GLY A 100 -11.04 -3.68 1.27
C GLY A 100 -11.37 -2.19 1.34
N LEU A 101 -12.11 -1.68 0.36
CA LEU A 101 -12.50 -0.27 0.32
C LEU A 101 -13.34 0.12 1.54
N LYS A 102 -14.27 -0.75 1.95
CA LYS A 102 -15.06 -0.58 3.17
C LYS A 102 -14.16 -0.51 4.40
N ARG A 103 -13.27 -1.49 4.58
CA ARG A 103 -12.36 -1.57 5.74
C ARG A 103 -11.46 -0.34 5.86
N VAL A 104 -10.83 0.09 4.76
CA VAL A 104 -9.91 1.24 4.81
C VAL A 104 -10.67 2.51 5.18
N SER A 105 -11.85 2.73 4.59
CA SER A 105 -12.69 3.91 4.82
C SER A 105 -13.23 3.98 6.25
N GLU A 106 -13.64 2.84 6.81
CA GLU A 106 -14.29 2.75 8.12
C GLU A 106 -13.32 2.63 9.29
N SER A 107 -12.09 2.13 9.10
CA SER A 107 -11.23 1.76 10.23
C SER A 107 -9.78 2.20 10.12
N LEU A 108 -9.24 2.34 8.91
CA LEU A 108 -7.79 2.53 8.72
C LEU A 108 -7.42 3.93 8.22
N THR A 109 -8.39 4.84 8.05
CA THR A 109 -8.09 6.22 7.69
C THR A 109 -7.43 6.99 8.84
N TRP A 110 -6.60 7.98 8.49
CA TRP A 110 -5.94 8.85 9.47
C TRP A 110 -6.93 9.53 10.43
N ARG A 111 -8.15 9.81 9.97
CA ARG A 111 -9.20 10.37 10.82
C ARG A 111 -9.51 9.50 12.04
N HIS A 112 -9.48 8.17 11.90
CA HIS A 112 -9.71 7.23 13.01
C HIS A 112 -8.46 7.00 13.85
N SER A 113 -7.27 6.96 13.23
CA SER A 113 -6.01 6.74 13.96
C SER A 113 -5.56 7.97 14.75
N ALA A 114 -5.78 9.18 14.23
CA ALA A 114 -5.36 10.42 14.86
C ALA A 114 -6.05 10.66 16.21
N SER A 115 -7.36 10.37 16.31
CA SER A 115 -8.09 10.53 17.57
C SER A 115 -7.55 9.60 18.66
N GLN A 116 -7.31 8.33 18.33
CA GLN A 116 -6.74 7.34 19.26
C GLN A 116 -5.33 7.75 19.71
N LEU A 117 -4.49 8.20 18.78
CA LEU A 117 -3.15 8.67 19.10
C LEU A 117 -3.19 9.89 20.04
N VAL A 118 -4.03 10.88 19.73
CA VAL A 118 -4.20 12.06 20.59
C VAL A 118 -4.69 11.66 21.99
N SER A 119 -5.68 10.78 22.09
CA SER A 119 -6.17 10.28 23.39
C SER A 119 -5.09 9.57 24.20
N ALA A 120 -4.21 8.79 23.55
CA ALA A 120 -3.08 8.15 24.23
C ALA A 120 -2.10 9.18 24.82
N TYR A 121 -1.76 10.23 24.05
CA TYR A 121 -0.91 11.32 24.56
C TYR A 121 -1.59 12.12 25.69
N GLN A 122 -2.89 12.36 25.60
CA GLN A 122 -3.64 13.02 26.68
C GLN A 122 -3.58 12.21 27.97
N ALA A 123 -3.77 10.89 27.89
CA ALA A 123 -3.73 10.01 29.05
C ALA A 123 -2.35 10.02 29.74
N LEU A 124 -1.26 10.13 28.98
CA LEU A 124 0.10 10.20 29.52
C LEU A 124 0.49 11.58 30.06
N THR A 125 -0.05 12.65 29.49
CA THR A 125 0.37 14.03 29.81
C THR A 125 -0.57 14.79 30.73
N GLY A 126 -1.81 14.29 30.95
CA GLY A 126 -2.83 14.96 31.74
C GLY A 126 -3.37 16.26 31.14
N LYS A 127 -2.96 16.61 29.91
CA LYS A 127 -3.41 17.81 29.20
C LYS A 127 -4.59 17.45 28.29
N PRO A 128 -5.70 18.21 28.31
CA PRO A 128 -6.74 18.05 27.30
C PRO A 128 -6.14 18.39 25.93
N GLY A 129 -6.23 17.47 24.98
CA GLY A 129 -5.68 17.69 23.65
C GLY A 129 -6.62 18.59 22.85
N GLN A 130 -6.04 19.55 22.15
CA GLN A 130 -6.81 20.39 21.24
C GLN A 130 -7.45 19.50 20.16
N PRO A 131 -8.68 19.81 19.72
CA PRO A 131 -9.30 19.11 18.60
C PRO A 131 -8.34 19.13 17.40
N SER A 132 -8.05 17.96 16.84
CA SER A 132 -7.27 17.86 15.62
C SER A 132 -7.99 18.65 14.52
N ALA A 133 -7.41 19.77 14.09
CA ALA A 133 -7.89 20.48 12.92
C ALA A 133 -7.96 19.48 11.76
N ALA A 134 -9.09 19.47 11.04
CA ALA A 134 -9.23 18.63 9.86
C ALA A 134 -8.00 18.83 8.95
N PRO A 135 -7.42 17.76 8.37
CA PRO A 135 -6.31 17.92 7.45
C PRO A 135 -6.71 18.95 6.38
N PRO A 136 -5.80 19.88 6.00
CA PRO A 136 -6.12 20.87 4.99
C PRO A 136 -6.64 20.13 3.76
N LYS A 137 -7.83 20.52 3.30
CA LYS A 137 -8.33 20.05 2.00
C LYS A 137 -7.23 20.39 0.99
N THR A 138 -6.65 19.37 0.37
CA THR A 138 -5.73 19.59 -0.75
C THR A 138 -6.46 20.49 -1.76
N PRO A 139 -5.90 21.64 -2.14
CA PRO A 139 -6.52 22.45 -3.18
C PRO A 139 -6.55 21.61 -4.45
N ASP A 140 -7.70 21.61 -5.14
CA ASP A 140 -7.81 21.22 -6.55
C ASP A 140 -6.91 22.17 -7.37
N THR A 141 -5.61 21.91 -7.38
CA THR A 141 -4.70 22.67 -8.24
C THR A 141 -4.60 21.91 -9.55
N ALA A 142 -5.44 22.35 -10.51
CA ALA A 142 -5.25 22.10 -11.92
C ALA A 142 -3.77 22.26 -12.28
N ILE A 143 -3.20 21.22 -12.90
CA ILE A 143 -1.84 21.23 -13.43
C ILE A 143 -1.78 22.30 -14.53
N SER A 144 -1.32 23.49 -14.18
CA SER A 144 -0.92 24.48 -15.17
C SER A 144 0.53 24.17 -15.55
N SER A 145 0.70 23.75 -16.80
CA SER A 145 1.97 23.46 -17.43
C SER A 145 2.92 24.66 -17.32
N ASN A 146 4.09 24.46 -16.73
CA ASN A 146 5.24 25.29 -17.11
C ASN A 146 6.52 24.45 -17.16
N SER A 147 6.95 24.26 -18.40
CA SER A 147 8.19 23.61 -18.80
C SER A 147 9.38 24.46 -18.35
N GLN A 148 10.14 23.98 -17.37
CA GLN A 148 11.52 24.43 -17.16
C GLN A 148 12.43 23.20 -17.16
N THR A 149 13.23 23.13 -18.22
CA THR A 149 14.33 22.19 -18.45
C THR A 149 15.28 22.18 -17.26
N ALA A 150 15.40 21.05 -16.58
CA ALA A 150 16.43 20.80 -15.58
C ALA A 150 17.72 20.33 -16.28
N THR A 151 18.80 21.08 -16.09
CA THR A 151 20.17 20.73 -16.49
C THR A 151 20.62 19.47 -15.73
N PRO A 152 21.28 18.48 -16.35
CA PRO A 152 21.74 17.28 -15.65
C PRO A 152 22.86 17.59 -14.64
N LEU A 153 22.73 17.06 -13.41
CA LEU A 153 23.83 16.97 -12.45
C LEU A 153 24.80 15.87 -12.92
N GLU A 154 26.06 16.21 -13.17
CA GLU A 154 27.15 15.23 -13.30
C GLU A 154 27.29 14.41 -12.01
N GLN A 155 27.35 13.08 -12.16
CA GLN A 155 27.71 12.16 -11.08
C GLN A 155 29.22 11.86 -11.14
N PRO A 156 30.00 12.04 -10.06
CA PRO A 156 31.38 11.58 -10.04
C PRO A 156 31.45 10.05 -9.91
N GLU A 157 32.47 9.49 -10.57
CA GLU A 157 32.65 8.07 -10.82
C GLU A 157 32.75 7.18 -9.58
N ARG A 158 32.16 5.98 -9.67
CA ARG A 158 32.27 4.92 -8.68
C ARG A 158 33.67 4.30 -8.71
N HIS A 159 34.39 4.35 -7.60
CA HIS A 159 35.48 3.41 -7.33
C HIS A 159 34.88 2.13 -6.74
N GLU A 160 34.98 1.04 -7.50
CA GLU A 160 34.85 -0.33 -7.02
C GLU A 160 35.94 -0.59 -5.98
N HIS A 161 35.58 -1.04 -4.77
CA HIS A 161 36.44 -1.84 -3.90
C HIS A 161 35.53 -2.72 -3.03
N CYS A 162 35.28 -3.94 -3.52
CA CYS A 162 34.69 -5.03 -2.74
C CYS A 162 35.85 -5.88 -2.21
N HIS A 163 36.04 -5.91 -0.90
CA HIS A 163 36.89 -6.90 -0.23
C HIS A 163 36.22 -7.41 1.04
N SER A 164 36.23 -8.75 1.12
CA SER A 164 35.85 -9.69 2.19
C SER A 164 34.36 -9.91 2.46
#